data_AF-A0A9Q1HEH9-F1
#
_entry.id   AF-A0A9Q1HEH9-F1
#
_cell.length_a   1.000
_cell.length_b   1.000
_cell.length_c   1.000
_cell.angle_alpha   90.00
_cell.angle_beta   90.00
_cell.angle_gamma   90.00
#
_symmetry.space_group_name_H-M   'P 1'
#
loop_
_entity.id
_entity.type
_entity.pdbx_description
1 polymer ?
#
loop_
_entity_poly.entity_id
_entity_poly.type
_entity_poly.pdbx_seq_one_letter_code
_entity_poly.pdbx_strand_id
1 'polypeptide(L)'
;MDQASGILVAPQWTTQTWYTRIMQLLVDQPILLRPHKDLLTLPFSKTNTHPLHKKLRLMVCRVSGKLCESDKFRQGLQKSYFPLGDQALESNTPALFTNGSFSVVKGVSIPFVLLST
;
A
#
# COMPACT_ATOMS: atom_id res chain seq x y z
N MET A 1 22.09 -11.93 9.11
CA MET A 1 20.72 -11.76 8.59
C MET A 1 20.54 -10.29 8.21
N ASP A 2 19.97 -10.03 7.04
CA ASP A 2 19.74 -8.67 6.55
C ASP A 2 18.66 -7.99 7.41
N GLN A 3 19.03 -6.89 8.08
CA GLN A 3 18.18 -6.14 9.02
C GLN A 3 17.83 -4.76 8.45
N ALA A 4 18.03 -4.56 7.15
CA ALA A 4 17.73 -3.30 6.50
C ALA A 4 16.23 -2.98 6.59
N SER A 5 15.94 -1.75 6.98
CA SER A 5 14.61 -1.16 6.90
C SER A 5 14.70 0.07 6.01
N GLY A 6 13.61 0.40 5.31
CA GLY A 6 13.63 1.52 4.39
C GLY A 6 12.25 1.94 3.91
N ILE A 7 12.26 3.05 3.17
CA ILE A 7 11.10 3.55 2.45
C ILE A 7 11.35 3.26 0.97
N LEU A 8 10.45 2.50 0.38
CA LEU A 8 10.48 2.16 -1.03
C LEU A 8 9.39 2.92 -1.77
N VAL A 9 9.76 3.60 -2.85
CA VAL A 9 8.82 4.21 -3.79
C VAL A 9 8.82 3.38 -5.05
N ALA A 10 7.66 2.82 -5.40
CA ALA A 10 7.52 1.91 -6.53
C ALA A 10 6.20 2.16 -7.26
N PRO A 11 6.07 1.77 -8.54
CA PRO A 11 4.79 1.82 -9.22
C PRO A 11 3.81 0.77 -8.65
N GLN A 12 2.51 1.05 -8.70
CA GLN A 12 1.48 0.09 -8.32
C GLN A 12 1.23 -0.92 -9.45
N TRP A 13 2.25 -1.73 -9.78
CA TRP A 13 2.17 -2.77 -10.80
C TRP A 13 1.96 -4.14 -10.17
N THR A 14 0.70 -4.48 -9.93
CA THR A 14 0.29 -5.72 -9.26
C THR A 14 0.72 -7.00 -9.98
N THR A 15 1.01 -6.92 -11.28
CA THR A 15 1.44 -8.05 -12.12
C THR A 15 2.94 -8.34 -12.04
N GLN A 16 3.74 -7.48 -11.39
CA GLN A 16 5.18 -7.65 -11.32
C GLN A 16 5.58 -8.52 -10.12
N THR A 17 6.57 -9.41 -10.30
CA THR A 17 7.00 -10.35 -9.25
C THR A 17 7.52 -9.65 -8.00
N TRP A 18 8.20 -8.50 -8.18
CA TRP A 18 8.70 -7.69 -7.06
C TRP A 18 7.57 -7.05 -6.26
N TYR A 19 6.38 -6.82 -6.83
CA TYR A 19 5.25 -6.21 -6.12
C TYR A 19 4.83 -7.09 -4.94
N THR A 20 4.65 -8.39 -5.20
CA THR A 20 4.33 -9.38 -4.15
C THR A 20 5.38 -9.38 -3.05
N ARG A 21 6.67 -9.23 -3.41
CA ARG A 21 7.76 -9.20 -2.44
C ARG A 21 7.70 -7.94 -1.56
N ILE A 22 7.43 -6.77 -2.12
CA ILE A 22 7.24 -5.54 -1.34
C ILE A 22 6.11 -5.72 -0.34
N MET A 23 4.95 -6.22 -0.80
CA MET A 23 3.77 -6.38 0.04
C MET A 23 4.01 -7.34 1.22
N GLN A 24 4.88 -8.35 1.06
CA GLN A 24 5.27 -9.27 2.13
C GLN A 24 6.20 -8.65 3.18
N LEU A 25 6.94 -7.59 2.81
CA LEU A 25 7.92 -6.93 3.67
C LEU A 25 7.37 -5.67 4.35
N LEU A 26 6.09 -5.34 4.12
CA LEU A 26 5.46 -4.18 4.71
C LEU A 26 5.46 -4.26 6.24
N VAL A 27 5.85 -3.14 6.85
CA VAL A 27 5.80 -2.93 8.31
C VAL A 27 4.88 -1.77 8.70
N ASP A 28 4.19 -1.21 7.70
CA ASP A 28 3.21 -0.14 7.85
C ASP A 28 2.27 -0.12 6.65
N GLN A 29 1.19 0.65 6.75
CA GLN A 29 0.22 0.80 5.70
C GLN A 29 0.83 1.53 4.50
N PRO A 30 0.75 0.97 3.28
CA PRO A 30 1.33 1.60 2.10
C PRO A 30 0.49 2.83 1.70
N ILE A 31 1.18 3.89 1.28
CA ILE A 31 0.56 5.14 0.85
C ILE A 31 0.50 5.17 -0.67
N LEU A 32 -0.65 5.51 -1.23
CA LEU A 32 -0.83 5.71 -2.67
C LEU A 32 -0.76 7.21 -3.00
N LEU A 33 0.15 7.57 -3.88
CA LEU A 33 0.30 8.93 -4.39
C LEU A 33 -0.69 9.16 -5.53
N ARG A 34 -1.40 10.29 -5.48
CA ARG A 34 -2.25 10.72 -6.59
C ARG A 34 -1.38 11.01 -7.82
N PRO A 35 -1.82 10.63 -9.03
CA PRO A 35 -1.15 11.02 -10.26
C PRO A 35 -0.96 12.54 -10.31
N HIS A 36 0.27 13.01 -10.45
CA HIS A 36 0.61 14.43 -10.55
C HIS A 36 1.64 14.64 -11.65
N LYS A 37 1.55 15.77 -12.36
CA LYS A 37 2.44 16.11 -13.50
C LYS A 37 3.92 16.09 -13.11
N ASP A 38 4.22 16.50 -11.87
CA ASP A 38 5.59 16.63 -11.37
C ASP A 38 6.06 15.38 -10.61
N LEU A 39 5.21 14.35 -10.46
CA LEU A 39 5.58 13.12 -9.75
C LEU A 39 6.43 12.18 -10.61
N LEU A 40 6.32 12.30 -11.93
CA LEU A 40 7.05 11.49 -12.90
C LEU A 40 7.74 12.41 -13.90
N THR A 41 9.06 12.49 -13.79
CA THR A 41 9.91 13.28 -14.68
C THR A 41 10.78 12.39 -15.53
N LEU A 42 11.05 12.78 -16.77
CA LEU A 42 12.02 12.07 -17.60
C LEU A 42 13.44 12.44 -17.16
N PRO A 43 14.38 11.46 -17.03
CA PRO A 43 15.74 11.75 -16.60
C PRO A 43 16.48 12.71 -17.54
N PHE A 44 16.14 12.68 -18.83
CA PHE A 44 16.75 13.51 -19.88
C PHE A 44 16.00 14.81 -20.15
N SER A 45 14.79 15.01 -19.57
CA SER A 45 14.02 16.24 -19.74
C SER A 45 13.08 16.44 -18.55
N LYS A 46 13.44 17.40 -17.68
CA LYS A 46 12.63 17.76 -16.51
C LYS A 46 11.43 18.65 -16.88
N THR A 47 11.48 19.34 -18.01
CA THR A 47 10.42 20.21 -18.51
C THR A 47 9.30 19.44 -19.21
N ASN A 48 9.60 18.26 -19.77
CA ASN A 48 8.60 17.41 -20.40
C ASN A 48 7.92 16.51 -19.37
N THR A 49 6.60 16.56 -19.33
CA THR A 49 5.80 15.72 -18.43
C THR A 49 5.89 14.26 -18.89
N HIS A 50 6.11 13.31 -17.97
CA HIS A 50 6.18 11.89 -18.32
C HIS A 50 4.84 11.41 -18.93
N PRO A 51 4.82 10.61 -20.02
CA PRO A 51 3.58 10.19 -20.69
C PRO A 51 2.61 9.43 -19.78
N LEU A 52 3.13 8.72 -18.77
CA LEU A 52 2.31 7.98 -17.81
C LEU A 52 1.89 8.79 -16.57
N HIS A 53 2.19 10.09 -16.47
CA HIS A 53 1.91 10.92 -15.28
C HIS A 53 0.45 10.88 -14.80
N LYS A 54 -0.53 10.63 -15.69
CA LYS A 54 -1.96 10.51 -15.34
C LYS A 54 -2.40 9.10 -14.95
N LYS A 55 -1.69 8.07 -15.42
CA LYS A 55 -2.12 6.66 -15.30
C LYS A 55 -1.31 5.89 -14.27
N LEU A 56 -0.03 6.20 -14.15
CA LEU A 56 0.86 5.50 -13.24
C LEU A 56 0.69 6.04 -11.83
N ARG A 57 0.19 5.17 -10.94
CA ARG A 57 0.14 5.45 -9.51
C ARG A 57 1.41 4.95 -8.85
N LEU A 58 2.02 5.78 -8.02
CA LEU A 58 3.15 5.38 -7.19
C LEU A 58 2.66 5.02 -5.80
N MET A 59 3.28 4.02 -5.20
CA MET A 59 3.09 3.65 -3.82
C MET A 59 4.37 3.90 -3.03
N VAL A 60 4.20 4.38 -1.80
CA VAL A 60 5.26 4.54 -0.82
C VAL A 60 5.07 3.48 0.25
N CYS A 61 6.07 2.65 0.44
CA CYS A 61 6.00 1.46 1.29
C CYS A 61 7.12 1.50 2.33
N ARG A 62 6.77 1.48 3.62
CA ARG A 62 7.76 1.20 4.67
C ARG A 62 7.98 -0.31 4.74
N VAL A 63 9.20 -0.75 4.48
CA VAL A 63 9.57 -2.17 4.40
C VAL A 63 10.71 -2.50 5.36
N SER A 64 10.78 -3.76 5.77
CA SER A 64 11.87 -4.27 6.60
C SER A 64 12.25 -5.70 6.21
N GLY A 65 13.55 -6.00 6.23
CA GLY A 65 14.08 -7.36 6.10
C GLY A 65 13.82 -8.22 7.35
N LYS A 66 13.47 -7.60 8.48
CA LYS A 66 13.12 -8.29 9.72
C LYS A 66 11.70 -8.86 9.62
N LEU A 67 11.60 -10.17 9.38
CA LEU A 67 10.33 -10.88 9.25
C LEU A 67 9.39 -10.69 10.45
N CYS A 68 9.95 -10.55 11.66
CA CYS A 68 9.13 -10.33 12.86
C CYS A 68 8.38 -8.99 12.83
N GLU A 69 8.88 -7.97 12.13
CA GLU A 69 8.19 -6.68 12.01
C GLU A 69 7.03 -6.75 11.02
N SER A 70 7.23 -7.40 9.88
CA SER A 70 6.16 -7.58 8.89
C SER A 70 5.08 -8.54 9.39
N ASP A 71 5.45 -9.57 10.14
CA ASP A 71 4.48 -10.45 10.79
C ASP A 71 3.69 -9.73 11.89
N LYS A 72 4.33 -8.89 12.71
CA LYS A 72 3.62 -8.02 13.68
C LYS A 72 2.61 -7.11 12.99
N PHE A 73 3.00 -6.47 11.89
CA PHE A 73 2.10 -5.62 11.10
C PHE A 73 0.89 -6.42 10.57
N ARG A 74 1.13 -7.59 9.97
CA ARG A 74 0.08 -8.48 9.45
C ARG A 74 -0.88 -8.97 10.53
N GLN A 75 -0.35 -9.35 11.70
CA GLN A 75 -1.16 -9.76 12.85
C GLN A 75 -2.02 -8.59 13.39
N GLY A 76 -1.46 -7.38 13.41
CA GLY A 76 -2.19 -6.16 13.77
C GLY A 76 -3.38 -5.92 12.84
N LEU A 77 -3.18 -6.05 11.52
CA LEU A 77 -4.27 -5.96 10.54
C LEU A 77 -5.31 -7.06 10.74
N GLN A 78 -4.89 -8.32 10.90
CA GLN A 78 -5.84 -9.44 11.12
C GLN A 78 -6.76 -9.18 12.31
N LYS A 79 -6.23 -8.69 13.45
CA LYS A 79 -7.04 -8.33 14.62
C LYS A 79 -8.15 -7.32 14.30
N SER A 80 -7.91 -6.38 13.37
CA SER A 80 -8.94 -5.44 12.91
C SER A 80 -9.93 -6.01 11.88
N TYR A 81 -9.68 -7.21 11.34
CA TYR A 81 -10.48 -7.85 10.28
C TYR A 81 -11.18 -9.15 10.70
N PHE A 82 -11.09 -9.58 11.96
CA PHE A 82 -11.89 -10.71 12.44
C PHE A 82 -13.31 -10.21 12.76
N PRO A 83 -14.37 -10.64 12.03
CA PRO A 83 -15.72 -10.49 12.55
C PRO A 83 -15.88 -11.46 13.72
N LEU A 84 -16.10 -10.95 14.93
CA LEU A 84 -16.74 -11.75 15.97
C LEU A 84 -18.13 -12.08 15.44
N GLY A 85 -18.38 -13.34 15.11
CA GLY A 85 -19.75 -13.79 14.90
C GLY A 85 -20.46 -13.83 16.24
N ASP A 86 -21.19 -12.75 16.59
CA ASP A 86 -22.57 -12.85 17.05
C ASP A 86 -23.28 -11.49 17.22
N GLN A 87 -24.59 -11.54 16.98
CA GLN A 87 -25.65 -10.53 17.12
C GLN A 87 -25.75 -9.39 16.08
N ALA A 88 -26.86 -9.46 15.32
CA ALA A 88 -27.40 -8.37 14.53
C ALA A 88 -27.79 -7.18 15.43
N LEU A 89 -27.21 -6.02 15.18
CA LEU A 89 -27.76 -4.73 15.59
C LEU A 89 -27.49 -3.68 14.50
N GLU A 90 -28.60 -3.23 13.93
CA GLU A 90 -28.92 -2.00 13.20
C GLU A 90 -27.75 -1.06 12.84
N SER A 91 -27.55 -0.92 11.52
CA SER A 91 -26.92 0.19 10.80
C SER A 91 -26.35 1.34 11.64
N ASN A 92 -25.02 1.41 11.69
CA ASN A 92 -24.24 2.65 11.68
C ASN A 92 -22.79 2.35 11.27
N THR A 93 -22.58 1.57 10.20
CA THR A 93 -21.24 1.46 9.60
C THR A 93 -20.93 2.83 8.99
N PRO A 94 -20.00 3.65 9.53
CA PRO A 94 -19.54 4.79 8.79
C PRO A 94 -18.89 4.21 7.54
N ALA A 95 -19.30 4.66 6.36
CA ALA A 95 -18.65 4.31 5.11
C ALA A 95 -17.23 4.90 5.08
N LEU A 96 -16.33 4.33 5.87
CA LEU A 96 -14.90 4.53 5.72
C LEU A 96 -14.47 3.66 4.55
N PHE A 97 -13.69 4.22 3.63
CA PHE A 97 -13.25 3.63 2.36
C PHE A 97 -14.23 3.78 1.19
N THR A 98 -14.70 5.01 0.95
CA THR A 98 -15.45 5.38 -0.26
C THR A 98 -14.69 5.19 -1.59
N ASN A 99 -13.43 4.69 -1.58
CA ASN A 99 -12.70 4.19 -2.77
C ASN A 99 -11.33 3.56 -2.41
N GLY A 100 -11.27 2.63 -1.45
CA GLY A 100 -10.00 2.06 -0.98
C GLY A 100 -9.41 1.03 -1.95
N SER A 101 -8.26 1.30 -2.57
CA SER A 101 -7.45 0.22 -3.17
C SER A 101 -6.88 -0.67 -2.06
N PHE A 102 -6.81 -1.98 -2.29
CA PHE A 102 -6.24 -2.96 -1.36
C PHE A 102 -5.35 -3.98 -2.09
N SER A 103 -4.43 -4.58 -1.36
CA SER A 103 -3.61 -5.71 -1.83
C SER A 103 -3.79 -6.89 -0.89
N VAL A 104 -3.87 -8.11 -1.41
CA VAL A 104 -4.00 -9.32 -0.57
C VAL A 104 -2.67 -10.04 -0.46
N VAL A 105 -2.22 -10.31 0.76
CA VAL A 105 -1.00 -11.08 1.03
C VAL A 105 -1.30 -12.20 2.02
N LYS A 106 -1.12 -13.46 1.60
CA LYS A 106 -1.37 -14.64 2.45
C LYS A 106 -2.76 -14.59 3.12
N GLY A 107 -3.78 -14.21 2.37
CA GLY A 107 -5.17 -14.09 2.85
C GLY A 107 -5.49 -12.85 3.70
N VAL A 108 -4.53 -11.95 3.91
CA VAL A 108 -4.74 -10.69 4.65
C VAL A 108 -4.87 -9.53 3.67
N SER A 109 -5.97 -8.77 3.76
CA SER A 109 -6.17 -7.54 3.01
C SER A 109 -5.39 -6.39 3.63
N ILE A 110 -4.54 -5.77 2.82
CA ILE A 110 -3.74 -4.59 3.18
C ILE A 110 -4.35 -3.38 2.46
N PRO A 111 -5.06 -2.49 3.17
CA PRO A 111 -5.59 -1.27 2.57
C PRO A 111 -4.48 -0.27 2.24
N PHE A 112 -4.61 0.48 1.14
CA PHE A 112 -3.74 1.62 0.85
C PHE A 112 -4.35 2.91 1.42
N VAL A 113 -3.51 3.78 1.99
CA VAL A 113 -3.92 5.14 2.36
C VAL A 113 -3.71 6.06 1.17
N LEU A 114 -4.74 6.77 0.72
CA LEU A 114 -4.58 7.78 -0.32
C LEU A 114 -3.97 9.04 0.28
N LEU A 115 -2.85 9.52 -0.26
CA LEU A 115 -2.31 10.81 0.13
C LEU A 115 -3.15 11.93 -0.52
N SER A 116 -3.94 12.63 0.28
CA SER A 116 -4.62 13.87 -0.11
C SER A 116 -3.64 15.02 0.00
N THR A 117 -3.06 15.40 -1.15
CA THR A 117 -2.35 16.66 -1.36
C THR A 117 -3.28 17.66 -2.02
#